data_AF-A0A7C6ZJ84-F1
#
_entry.id   AF-A0A7C6ZJ84-F1
#
_cell.length_a   1.000
_cell.length_b   1.000
_cell.length_c   1.000
_cell.angle_alpha   90.00
_cell.angle_beta   90.00
_cell.angle_gamma   90.00
#
_symmetry.space_group_name_H-M   'P 1'
#
loop_
_entity.id
_entity.type
_entity.pdbx_description
1 polymer ?
#
loop_
_entity_poly.entity_id
_entity_poly.type
_entity_poly.pdbx_seq_one_letter_code
_entity_poly.pdbx_strand_id
1 'polypeptide(L)' 'MGEKSVDKASLSMLNKAAQEGIETAWDRYEKQQPQCGFGLLGICCRHCNMGPCRID' A
#
# COMPACT_ATOMS: atom_id res chain seq x y z
N MET A 1 12.24 7.41 7.04
CA MET A 1 11.73 6.80 5.80
C MET A 1 12.85 6.87 4.78
N GLY A 2 13.27 5.74 4.21
CA GLY A 2 14.28 5.72 3.15
C GLY A 2 13.73 6.27 1.83
N GLU A 3 14.59 6.37 0.82
CA GLU A 3 14.18 6.75 -0.53
C GLU A 3 13.07 5.81 -1.06
N LYS A 4 12.03 6.38 -1.68
CA LYS A 4 10.88 5.65 -2.25
C LYS A 4 11.25 4.81 -3.49
N SER A 5 12.46 4.93 -4.03
CA SER A 5 13.00 4.07 -5.10
C SER A 5 14.52 4.14 -5.07
N VAL A 6 15.19 3.10 -5.54
CA VAL A 6 16.65 3.10 -5.74
C VAL A 6 17.06 3.64 -7.13
N ASP A 7 16.10 3.73 -8.05
CA ASP A 7 16.33 4.24 -9.41
C ASP A 7 16.23 5.76 -9.44
N LYS A 8 17.27 6.41 -9.99
CA LYS A 8 17.37 7.88 -10.05
C LYS A 8 16.30 8.51 -10.94
N ALA A 9 15.92 7.85 -12.04
CA ALA A 9 14.88 8.37 -12.93
C ALA A 9 13.51 8.37 -12.22
N SER A 10 13.20 7.30 -11.50
CA SER A 10 12.00 7.18 -10.68
C SER A 10 11.94 8.25 -9.60
N LEU A 11 13.05 8.52 -8.88
CA LEU A 11 13.10 9.59 -7.89
C LEU A 11 12.84 10.97 -8.50
N SER A 12 13.39 11.25 -9.68
CA SER A 12 13.12 12.49 -10.42
C SER A 12 11.62 12.64 -10.74
N MET A 13 10.98 11.56 -11.20
CA MET A 13 9.54 11.57 -11.54
C MET A 13 8.65 11.66 -10.30
N LEU A 14 9.03 11.04 -9.17
CA LEU A 14 8.29 11.17 -7.91
C LEU A 14 8.34 12.62 -7.39
N ASN A 15 9.48 13.29 -7.50
CA ASN A 15 9.59 14.71 -7.14
C ASN A 15 8.73 15.59 -8.03
N LYS A 16 8.73 15.34 -9.35
CA LYS A 16 7.85 16.04 -10.29
C LYS A 16 6.38 15.82 -9.96
N ALA A 17 5.97 14.57 -9.70
CA ALA A 17 4.59 14.24 -9.34
C ALA A 17 4.15 14.97 -8.06
N ALA A 18 5.02 15.07 -7.05
CA ALA A 18 4.75 15.84 -5.84
C ALA A 18 4.56 17.34 -6.13
N GLN A 19 5.38 17.93 -7.00
CA GLN A 19 5.26 19.34 -7.41
C GLN A 19 3.96 19.62 -8.18
N GLU A 20 3.51 18.68 -9.00
CA GLU A 20 2.28 18.79 -9.79
C GLU A 20 1.02 18.35 -9.02
N GLY A 21 1.17 17.91 -7.75
CA GLY A 21 0.05 17.43 -6.94
C GLY A 21 -0.56 16.11 -7.43
N ILE A 22 0.21 15.32 -8.18
CA ILE A 22 -0.22 14.04 -8.75
C ILE A 22 0.03 12.93 -7.73
N GLU A 23 -1.03 12.22 -7.34
CA GLU A 23 -0.93 11.10 -6.41
C GLU A 23 -0.21 9.89 -7.02
N THR A 24 0.74 9.33 -6.28
CA THR A 24 1.52 8.16 -6.69
C THR A 24 1.12 6.90 -5.91
N ALA A 25 1.67 5.74 -6.33
CA ALA A 25 1.46 4.48 -5.61
C ALA A 25 2.01 4.52 -4.16
N TRP A 26 3.08 5.27 -3.90
CA TRP A 26 3.63 5.43 -2.56
C TRP A 26 2.69 6.18 -1.63
N ASP A 27 2.03 7.22 -2.14
CA ASP A 27 1.10 8.02 -1.35
C ASP A 27 -0.16 7.20 -1.03
N ARG A 28 -0.65 6.39 -1.99
CA ARG A 28 -1.75 5.45 -1.73
C ARG A 28 -1.37 4.36 -0.72
N TYR A 29 -0.14 3.85 -0.77
CA TYR A 29 0.35 2.90 0.20
C TYR A 29 0.39 3.51 1.62
N GLU A 30 0.90 4.73 1.77
CA GLU A 30 0.92 5.46 3.05
C GLU A 30 -0.51 5.69 3.58
N LYS A 31 -1.46 6.08 2.72
CA LYS A 31 -2.88 6.24 3.09
C LYS A 31 -3.57 4.94 3.53
N GLN A 32 -3.05 3.79 3.12
CA GLN A 32 -3.59 2.48 3.49
C GLN A 32 -3.02 1.92 4.79
N GLN A 33 -2.11 2.64 5.47
CA GLN A 33 -1.54 2.18 6.74
C GLN A 33 -2.43 2.51 7.95
N PRO A 34 -2.53 1.61 8.95
CA PRO A 34 -1.98 0.26 8.95
C PRO A 34 -2.81 -0.70 8.07
N GLN A 35 -2.13 -1.60 7.35
CA GLN A 35 -2.81 -2.65 6.61
C GLN A 35 -3.49 -3.66 7.57
N CYS A 36 -4.53 -4.35 7.09
CA CYS A 36 -5.30 -5.32 7.87
C CYS A 36 -4.42 -6.48 8.36
N GLY A 37 -4.29 -6.63 9.68
CA GLY A 37 -3.48 -7.69 10.31
C GLY A 37 -3.92 -9.11 9.95
N PHE A 38 -5.24 -9.38 9.91
CA PHE A 38 -5.74 -10.71 9.51
C PHE A 38 -5.33 -11.07 8.08
N GLY A 39 -5.33 -10.09 7.17
CA GLY A 39 -4.90 -10.28 5.79
C GLY A 39 -3.40 -10.51 5.69
N LEU A 40 -2.60 -9.73 6.42
CA LEU A 40 -1.15 -9.88 6.49
C LEU A 40 -0.71 -11.22 7.08
N LEU A 41 -1.41 -11.70 8.11
CA LEU A 41 -1.15 -13.00 8.74
C LEU A 41 -1.73 -14.17 7.93
N GLY A 42 -2.52 -13.91 6.88
CA GLY A 42 -3.14 -14.95 6.06
C GLY A 42 -4.27 -15.72 6.77
N ILE A 43 -4.84 -15.16 7.84
CA ILE A 43 -5.86 -15.80 8.69
C ILE A 43 -7.28 -15.28 8.41
N CYS A 44 -7.50 -14.67 7.24
CA CYS A 44 -8.80 -14.22 6.73
C CYS A 44 -9.22 -15.07 5.52
N CYS A 45 -10.43 -15.64 5.53
CA CYS A 45 -10.96 -16.47 4.46
C CYS A 45 -12.23 -15.85 3.84
N ARG A 46 -12.31 -15.86 2.49
CA ARG A 46 -13.43 -15.32 1.70
C ARG A 46 -13.97 -16.31 0.65
N HIS A 47 -13.78 -17.61 0.86
CA HIS A 47 -14.08 -18.64 -0.14
C HIS A 47 -15.57 -19.00 -0.28
N CYS A 48 -16.42 -18.59 0.66
CA CYS A 48 -17.86 -18.85 0.59
C CYS A 48 -18.66 -17.65 1.10
N ASN A 49 -19.97 -17.67 0.82
CA ASN A 49 -20.89 -16.60 1.21
C ASN A 49 -21.22 -16.57 2.72
N MET A 50 -20.72 -17.51 3.52
CA MET A 50 -20.84 -17.46 4.99
C MET A 50 -19.76 -16.56 5.63
N GLY A 51 -18.68 -16.27 4.90
CA GLY A 51 -17.60 -15.41 5.36
C GLY A 51 -17.94 -13.90 5.28
N PRO A 52 -16.96 -13.02 5.49
CA PRO A 52 -15.54 -13.32 5.74
C PRO A 52 -15.30 -13.93 7.13
N CYS A 53 -14.58 -15.05 7.19
CA CYS A 53 -14.11 -15.64 8.45
C CYS A 53 -12.72 -15.10 8.80
N ARG A 54 -12.42 -14.97 10.10
CA ARG A 54 -11.09 -14.61 10.61
C ARG A 54 -10.77 -15.38 11.90
N ILE A 55 -9.49 -15.55 12.21
CA ILE A 55 -9.00 -16.18 13.44
C ILE A 55 -8.35 -15.09 14.30
N ASP A 56 -8.69 -15.05 15.59
CA ASP A 56 -8.08 -14.16 16.60
C ASP A 56 -6.90 -14.85 17.30
#